data_AF-A0A844IDE5-F1
#
_entry.id   AF-A0A844IDE5-F1
#
_cell.length_a   1.000
_cell.length_b   1.000
_cell.length_c   1.000
_cell.angle_alpha   90.00
_cell.angle_beta   90.00
_cell.angle_gamma   90.00
#
_symmetry.space_group_name_H-M   'P 1'
#
loop_
_entity.id
_entity.type
_entity.pdbx_description
1 polymer ?
#
loop_
_entity_poly.entity_id
_entity_poly.type
_entity_poly.pdbx_seq_one_letter_code
_entity_poly.pdbx_strand_id
1 'polypeptide(L)' 'MLSVEGLIQEALSLPNATRVFLVEKLIESLESGIDENIQKSWNTEAKKRRDEIRNHTVEPISEEIAL' A
#
# COMPACT_ATOMS: atom_id res chain seq x y z
N MET A 1 -10.16 -17.75 -20.49
CA MET A 1 -10.17 -17.14 -19.15
C MET A 1 -11.57 -17.28 -18.59
N LEU A 2 -11.70 -17.66 -17.32
CA LEU A 2 -12.98 -17.57 -16.61
C LEU A 2 -13.42 -16.10 -16.54
N SER A 3 -14.72 -15.84 -16.48
CA SER A 3 -15.21 -14.51 -16.09
C SER A 3 -14.83 -14.20 -14.65
N VAL A 4 -14.91 -12.93 -14.25
CA VAL A 4 -14.66 -12.52 -12.86
C VAL A 4 -15.59 -13.28 -11.91
N GLU A 5 -16.86 -13.43 -12.28
CA GLU A 5 -17.84 -14.19 -11.51
C GLU A 5 -17.45 -15.68 -11.40
N GLY A 6 -16.96 -16.28 -12.48
CA GLY A 6 -16.47 -17.66 -12.48
C GLY A 6 -15.26 -17.85 -11.55
N LEU A 7 -14.31 -16.92 -11.56
CA LEU A 7 -13.16 -16.92 -10.65
C LEU A 7 -13.57 -16.77 -9.19
N ILE A 8 -14.56 -15.92 -8.89
CA ILE A 8 -15.10 -15.77 -7.54
C ILE A 8 -15.73 -17.08 -7.06
N GLN A 9 -16.52 -17.74 -7.90
CA GLN A 9 -17.15 -19.03 -7.53
C GLN A 9 -16.10 -20.10 -7.25
N GLU A 10 -15.07 -20.22 -8.09
CA GLU A 10 -13.97 -21.16 -7.82
C GLU A 10 -13.23 -20.81 -6.53
N ALA A 11 -12.88 -19.55 -6.30
CA ALA A 11 -12.22 -19.11 -5.08
C ALA A 11 -13.07 -19.41 -3.83
N LEU A 12 -14.39 -19.23 -3.90
CA LEU A 12 -15.30 -19.52 -2.79
C LEU A 12 -15.47 -21.01 -2.51
N SER A 13 -15.29 -21.87 -3.53
CA SER A 13 -15.34 -23.34 -3.41
C SER A 13 -14.15 -23.95 -2.67
N LEU A 14 -13.06 -23.20 -2.51
CA LEU A 14 -11.85 -23.66 -1.82
C LEU A 14 -12.07 -23.82 -0.31
N PRO A 15 -11.34 -24.74 0.35
CA PRO A 15 -11.29 -24.81 1.81
C PRO A 15 -10.87 -23.48 2.45
N ASN A 16 -11.35 -23.20 3.66
CA ASN A 16 -11.14 -21.92 4.33
C ASN A 16 -9.65 -21.49 4.38
N ALA A 17 -8.76 -22.40 4.79
CA ALA A 17 -7.32 -22.12 4.86
C ALA A 17 -6.71 -21.75 3.50
N THR A 18 -7.14 -22.43 2.43
CA THR A 18 -6.67 -22.14 1.07
C THR A 18 -7.19 -20.77 0.59
N ARG A 19 -8.41 -20.37 0.98
CA ARG A 19 -8.93 -19.03 0.67
C ARG A 19 -8.14 -17.93 1.37
N VAL A 20 -7.77 -18.13 2.63
CA VAL A 20 -6.92 -17.18 3.37
C VAL A 20 -5.59 -16.98 2.64
N PHE A 21 -4.93 -18.08 2.28
CA PHE A 21 -3.69 -18.03 1.52
C PHE A 21 -3.85 -17.33 0.15
N LEU A 22 -4.95 -17.59 -0.57
CA LEU A 22 -5.24 -16.91 -1.84
C LEU A 22 -5.42 -15.40 -1.64
N VAL A 23 -6.10 -14.97 -0.59
CA VAL A 23 -6.27 -13.54 -0.25
C VAL A 23 -4.92 -12.88 0.01
N GLU A 24 -4.04 -13.51 0.78
CA GLU A 24 -2.68 -12.99 1.03
C GLU A 24 -1.92 -12.77 -0.28
N LYS A 25 -1.93 -13.75 -1.19
CA LYS A 25 -1.25 -13.62 -2.50
C LYS A 25 -1.85 -12.57 -3.41
N LEU A 26 -3.18 -12.39 -3.37
CA LEU A 26 -3.83 -11.32 -4.12
C LEU A 26 -3.42 -9.94 -3.56
N ILE A 27 -3.38 -9.77 -2.24
CA ILE A 27 -2.90 -8.53 -1.61
C ILE A 27 -1.44 -8.25 -1.98
N GLU A 28 -0.54 -9.23 -1.83
CA GLU A 28 0.87 -9.11 -2.24
C GLU A 28 1.00 -8.70 -3.72
N SER A 29 0.14 -9.23 -4.60
CA SER A 29 0.17 -8.86 -6.02
C SER A 29 -0.19 -7.40 -6.27
N LEU A 30 -1.06 -6.80 -5.44
CA LEU A 30 -1.42 -5.39 -5.53
C LEU A 30 -0.28 -4.48 -5.06
N GLU A 31 0.51 -4.94 -4.09
CA GLU A 31 1.69 -4.22 -3.60
C GLU A 31 2.83 -4.16 -4.63
N SER A 32 2.85 -5.07 -5.61
CA SER A 32 3.80 -5.04 -6.72
C SER A 32 3.53 -3.96 -7.77
N GLY A 33 2.37 -3.29 -7.69
CA GLY A 33 1.96 -2.21 -8.59
C GLY A 33 2.34 -0.80 -8.13
N ILE A 34 3.24 -0.65 -7.15
CA ILE A 34 3.72 0.67 -6.74
C ILE A 34 4.50 1.27 -7.91
N ASP A 35 3.91 2.29 -8.55
CA ASP A 35 4.57 3.07 -9.60
C ASP A 35 5.88 3.62 -9.04
N GLU A 36 6.99 3.19 -9.63
CA GLU A 36 8.33 3.59 -9.20
C GLU A 36 8.51 5.11 -9.22
N ASN A 37 7.81 5.83 -10.10
CA ASN A 37 7.81 7.29 -10.12
C ASN A 37 7.09 7.88 -8.92
N ILE A 38 5.97 7.28 -8.50
CA ILE A 38 5.25 7.67 -7.28
C ILE A 38 6.13 7.39 -6.07
N GLN A 39 6.74 6.21 -5.97
CA GLN A 39 7.65 5.87 -4.87
C GLN A 39 8.85 6.81 -4.80
N LYS A 40 9.45 7.14 -5.94
CA LYS A 40 10.58 8.09 -6.01
C LYS A 40 10.16 9.50 -5.59
N SER A 41 8.96 9.93 -5.97
CA SER A 41 8.40 11.22 -5.57
C SER A 41 8.17 11.30 -4.06
N TRP A 42 7.56 10.26 -3.47
CA TRP A 42 7.40 10.15 -2.01
C TRP A 42 8.73 10.12 -1.27
N ASN A 43 9.71 9.37 -1.76
CA ASN A 43 11.05 9.33 -1.17
C ASN A 43 11.75 10.69 -1.22
N THR A 44 11.53 11.46 -2.29
CA THR A 44 12.09 12.81 -2.45
C THR A 44 11.44 13.78 -1.46
N GLU A 45 10.11 13.78 -1.36
CA GLU A 45 9.37 14.63 -0.44
C GLU A 45 9.67 14.28 1.03
N ALA A 46 9.74 12.99 1.37
CA ALA A 46 10.07 12.55 2.73
C ALA A 46 11.48 13.01 3.17
N LYS A 47 12.48 12.92 2.28
CA LYS A 47 13.83 13.44 2.55
C LYS A 47 13.81 14.96 2.74
N LYS A 48 13.11 15.68 1.84
CA LYS A 48 12.96 17.13 1.93
C LYS A 48 12.36 17.54 3.28
N ARG A 49 11.21 16.97 3.67
CA ARG A 49 10.55 17.32 4.95
C ARG A 49 11.41 17.01 6.17
N ARG A 50 12.10 15.87 6.16
CA ARG A 50 13.06 15.53 7.23
C ARG A 50 14.16 16.59 7.35
N ASP A 51 14.70 17.04 6.23
CA ASP A 51 15.79 18.03 6.21
C ASP A 51 15.28 19.41 6.61
N GLU A 52 14.06 19.80 6.20
CA GLU A 52 13.40 21.04 6.63
C GLU A 52 13.19 21.07 8.16
N ILE A 53 12.73 19.96 8.75
CA ILE A 53 12.57 19.84 10.21
C ILE A 53 13.94 19.94 10.91
N ARG A 54 14.96 19.23 10.42
CA ARG A 54 16.31 19.22 11.02
C ARG A 54 17.02 20.56 10.94
N ASN A 55 16.80 21.29 9.86
CA ASN A 55 17.39 22.61 9.64
C ASN A 55 16.53 23.73 10.26
N HIS A 56 15.44 23.39 10.96
CA HIS A 56 14.52 24.34 11.57
C HIS A 56 13.91 25.35 10.59
N THR A 57 13.78 24.98 9.30
CA THR A 57 13.15 25.84 8.29
C THR A 57 11.63 25.73 8.31
N VAL A 58 11.09 24.72 9.00
CA VAL A 58 9.65 24.52 9.25
C VAL A 58 9.43 24.12 10.70
N GLU A 59 8.27 24.46 11.24
CA GLU A 59 7.81 24.01 12.55
C GLU A 59 6.86 22.82 12.37
N PRO A 60 7.18 21.63 12.92
CA PRO A 60 6.29 20.49 12.85
C PRO A 60 5.07 20.70 13.76
N ILE A 61 3.91 20.22 13.33
CA ILE A 61 2.71 20.17 14.18
C ILE A 61 2.68 18.86 14.97
N SER A 62 2.13 18.91 16.17
CA SER A 62 1.82 17.71 16.96
C SER A 62 0.75 16.87 16.25
N GLU A 63 0.83 15.55 16.41
CA GLU A 63 -0.17 14.62 15.89
C GLU A 63 -1.59 14.94 16.42
N GLU A 64 -1.71 15.31 17.70
CA GLU A 64 -2.99 15.71 18.34
C GLU A 64 -3.67 16.89 17.65
N ILE A 65 -2.91 17.72 16.93
CA ILE A 65 -3.43 18.89 16.20
C ILE A 65 -3.71 18.53 14.72
N ALA A 66 -3.04 17.50 14.19
CA ALA A 66 -3.10 17.13 12.78
C ALA A 66 -4.27 16.21 12.41
N LEU A 67 -4.83 15.48 13.38
CA LEU A 67 -5.93 14.52 13.23
C LEU A 67 -7.22 15.04 13.88
#